data_AF-G5LXC9-F1
#
_entry.id   AF-G5LXC9-F1
#
_cell.length_a   1.000
_cell.length_b   1.000
_cell.length_c   1.000
_cell.angle_alpha   90.00
_cell.angle_beta   90.00
_cell.angle_gamma   90.00
#
_symmetry.space_group_name_H-M   'P 1'
#
loop_
_entity.id
_entity.type
_entity.pdbx_description
1 polymer ?
#
loop_
_entity_poly.entity_id
_entity_poly.type
_entity_poly.pdbx_seq_one_letter_code
_entity_poly.pdbx_strand_id
1 'polypeptide(L)'
;MQINTTGGTDVDDIDDIKLFVYEESFGINEERHWRSAIAPAAIGPMTLNWQERHWQRFFNHEEPGNIEPVYMLEKVENQQAEKWDVHNFTMGFQRQVTDDAWEYLLLNGEESFNERGEPEWVFSRALGVDIPLTSLTVIG
;
A
#
# COMPACT_ATOMS: atom_id res chain seq x y z
N MET A 1 2.36 -9.60 -3.22
CA MET A 1 1.62 -9.82 -4.48
C MET A 1 0.14 -9.60 -4.17
N GLN A 2 -0.53 -8.79 -4.96
CA GLN A 2 -1.97 -8.54 -4.89
C GLN A 2 -2.61 -9.12 -6.14
N ILE A 3 -3.76 -9.76 -5.98
CA ILE A 3 -4.58 -10.32 -7.07
C ILE A 3 -5.97 -9.73 -6.89
N ASN A 4 -6.45 -8.99 -7.88
CA ASN A 4 -7.82 -8.49 -7.87
C ASN A 4 -8.69 -9.42 -8.71
N THR A 5 -9.88 -9.74 -8.22
CA THR A 5 -10.82 -10.63 -8.90
C THR A 5 -12.23 -10.07 -8.86
N THR A 6 -13.03 -10.33 -9.90
CA THR A 6 -14.45 -9.96 -9.96
C THR A 6 -15.33 -11.17 -9.68
N GLY A 7 -15.11 -11.80 -8.52
CA GLY A 7 -15.91 -12.94 -8.03
C GLY A 7 -15.75 -14.22 -8.87
N GLY A 8 -15.88 -15.37 -8.23
CA GLY A 8 -15.56 -16.66 -8.85
C GLY A 8 -14.18 -17.18 -8.44
N THR A 9 -13.74 -18.28 -9.03
CA THR A 9 -12.50 -18.98 -8.68
C THR A 9 -11.65 -19.37 -9.89
N ASP A 10 -12.10 -19.04 -11.09
CA ASP A 10 -11.42 -19.39 -12.33
C ASP A 10 -10.40 -18.32 -12.71
N VAL A 11 -9.43 -18.66 -13.56
CA VAL A 11 -8.40 -17.72 -14.02
C VAL A 11 -9.02 -16.53 -14.76
N ASP A 12 -10.15 -16.75 -15.42
CA ASP A 12 -10.88 -15.71 -16.14
C ASP A 12 -11.52 -14.68 -15.19
N ASP A 13 -11.60 -14.98 -13.89
CA ASP A 13 -12.10 -14.06 -12.86
C ASP A 13 -11.01 -13.13 -12.30
N ILE A 14 -9.75 -13.28 -12.74
CA ILE A 14 -8.63 -12.43 -12.32
C ILE A 14 -8.56 -11.17 -13.22
N ASP A 15 -8.79 -10.01 -12.62
CA ASP A 15 -8.77 -8.73 -13.32
C ASP A 15 -7.35 -8.20 -13.50
N ASP A 16 -6.55 -8.22 -12.42
CA ASP A 16 -5.17 -7.80 -12.45
C ASP A 16 -4.32 -8.51 -11.37
N ILE A 17 -3.01 -8.48 -11.60
CA ILE A 17 -2.03 -8.97 -10.65
C ILE A 17 -0.95 -7.91 -10.51
N LYS A 18 -0.70 -7.49 -9.27
CA LYS A 18 0.34 -6.52 -8.94
C LYS A 18 1.36 -7.11 -8.00
N LEU A 19 2.64 -7.03 -8.38
CA LEU A 19 3.74 -7.40 -7.50
C LEU A 19 4.31 -6.15 -6.87
N PHE A 20 4.20 -6.04 -5.55
CA PHE A 20 4.84 -5.01 -4.75
C PHE A 20 6.09 -5.55 -4.06
N VAL A 21 7.16 -4.75 -4.08
CA VAL A 21 8.41 -4.97 -3.37
C VAL A 21 8.67 -3.76 -2.47
N TYR A 22 8.96 -4.01 -1.19
CA TYR A 22 9.34 -2.94 -0.26
C TYR A 22 10.69 -2.36 -0.65
N GLU A 23 10.70 -1.06 -0.93
CA GLU A 23 11.93 -0.29 -1.19
C GLU A 23 12.47 0.32 0.10
N GLU A 24 11.58 0.89 0.91
CA GLU A 24 11.93 1.50 2.19
C GLU A 24 10.95 1.05 3.27
N SER A 25 11.46 0.80 4.47
CA SER A 25 10.66 0.61 5.69
C SER A 25 11.44 1.14 6.88
N PHE A 26 10.82 2.01 7.68
CA PHE A 26 11.47 2.60 8.84
C PHE A 26 10.48 2.85 9.97
N GLY A 27 10.97 2.71 11.21
CA GLY A 27 10.21 3.00 12.41
C GLY A 27 10.11 4.50 12.69
N ILE A 28 8.98 4.92 13.26
CA ILE A 28 8.76 6.28 13.75
C ILE A 28 8.60 6.22 15.27
N ASN A 29 9.36 7.02 16.01
CA ASN A 29 9.43 6.92 17.48
C ASN A 29 8.67 8.04 18.22
N GLU A 30 8.09 9.01 17.49
CA GLU A 30 7.33 10.12 18.08
C GLU A 30 5.95 10.21 17.44
N GLU A 31 4.91 10.27 18.27
CA GLU A 31 3.51 10.37 17.81
C GLU A 31 3.28 11.54 16.87
N ARG A 32 3.93 12.69 17.15
CA ARG A 32 3.85 13.87 16.30
C ARG A 32 4.41 13.60 14.89
N HIS A 33 5.53 12.87 14.80
CA HIS A 33 6.11 12.49 13.51
C HIS A 33 5.24 11.46 12.81
N TRP A 34 4.64 10.53 13.57
CA TRP A 34 3.69 9.55 13.04
C TRP A 34 2.49 10.23 12.40
N ARG A 35 1.79 11.09 13.15
CA ARG A 35 0.64 11.86 12.65
C ARG A 35 0.99 12.72 11.44
N SER A 36 2.20 13.26 11.40
CA SER A 36 2.68 14.03 10.25
C SER A 36 2.97 13.14 9.04
N ALA A 37 3.49 11.93 9.26
CA ALA A 37 3.83 10.98 8.19
C ALA A 37 2.59 10.41 7.49
N ILE A 38 1.49 10.16 8.22
CA ILE A 38 0.24 9.66 7.64
C ILE A 38 -0.76 10.76 7.26
N ALA A 39 -0.43 12.03 7.48
CA ALA A 39 -1.36 13.13 7.20
C ALA A 39 -1.73 13.19 5.71
N PRO A 40 -2.94 13.66 5.36
CA PRO A 40 -3.35 13.92 3.98
C PRO A 40 -2.33 14.73 3.18
N ALA A 41 -1.70 15.72 3.83
CA ALA A 41 -0.70 16.57 3.18
C ALA A 41 0.62 15.86 2.87
N ALA A 42 0.94 14.77 3.57
CA ALA A 42 2.17 14.01 3.37
C ALA A 42 2.00 12.90 2.35
N ILE A 43 0.91 12.13 2.44
CA ILE A 43 0.72 10.93 1.61
C ILE A 43 -0.48 11.01 0.68
N GLY A 44 -1.47 11.86 0.97
CA GLY A 44 -2.66 12.06 0.15
C GLY A 44 -2.64 13.14 -0.95
N PRO A 45 -1.54 13.85 -1.30
CA PRO A 45 -1.58 14.80 -2.42
C PRO A 45 -1.94 14.15 -3.76
N MET A 46 -2.47 14.94 -4.70
CA MET A 46 -2.77 14.47 -6.07
C MET A 46 -1.51 13.99 -6.81
N THR A 47 -0.36 14.60 -6.51
CA THR A 47 0.92 14.26 -7.11
C THR A 47 2.01 14.22 -6.06
N LEU A 48 2.94 13.29 -6.22
CA LEU A 48 4.09 13.12 -5.35
C LEU A 48 5.38 13.11 -6.17
N ASN A 49 6.39 13.85 -5.73
CA ASN A 49 7.74 13.72 -6.26
C ASN A 49 8.55 12.86 -5.29
N TRP A 50 9.01 11.70 -5.75
CA TRP A 50 9.80 10.78 -4.95
C TRP A 50 10.84 10.08 -5.83
N GLN A 51 12.08 10.01 -5.34
CA GLN A 51 13.25 9.54 -6.09
C GLN A 51 13.37 10.15 -7.50
N GLU A 52 13.24 11.47 -7.60
CA GLU A 52 13.31 12.23 -8.87
C GLU A 52 12.25 11.83 -9.92
N ARG A 53 11.22 11.07 -9.51
CA ARG A 53 10.11 10.63 -10.34
C ARG A 53 8.82 11.34 -9.92
N HIS A 54 7.99 11.63 -10.90
CA HIS A 54 6.66 12.18 -10.70
C HIS A 54 5.62 11.07 -10.65
N TRP A 55 4.82 11.07 -9.60
CA TRP A 55 3.79 10.08 -9.34
C TRP A 55 2.43 10.74 -9.22
N GLN A 56 1.40 10.08 -9.73
CA GLN A 56 0.02 10.54 -9.69
C GLN A 56 -0.80 9.62 -8.80
N ARG A 57 -1.61 10.19 -7.90
CA ARG A 57 -2.49 9.42 -7.03
C ARG A 57 -3.55 8.70 -7.87
N PHE A 58 -3.74 7.41 -7.66
CA PHE A 58 -4.82 6.65 -8.33
C PHE A 58 -6.04 6.41 -7.43
N PHE A 59 -5.85 6.42 -6.10
CA PHE A 59 -6.96 6.46 -5.15
C PHE A 59 -7.70 7.79 -5.25
N ASN A 60 -9.03 7.72 -5.37
CA ASN A 60 -9.92 8.87 -5.52
C ASN A 60 -9.31 9.98 -6.40
N HIS A 61 -8.78 9.60 -7.58
CA HIS A 61 -7.99 10.53 -8.41
C HIS A 61 -8.77 11.77 -8.86
N GLU A 62 -10.11 11.69 -8.88
CA GLU A 62 -11.00 12.81 -9.20
C GLU A 62 -11.18 13.80 -8.04
N GLU A 63 -10.89 13.39 -6.80
CA GLU A 63 -11.06 14.25 -5.63
C GLU A 63 -9.98 15.35 -5.59
N PRO A 64 -10.36 16.64 -5.58
CA PRO A 64 -9.39 17.73 -5.58
C PRO A 64 -8.65 17.82 -4.24
N GLY A 65 -7.38 18.21 -4.30
CA GLY A 65 -6.57 18.45 -3.11
C GLY A 65 -6.07 17.17 -2.44
N ASN A 66 -5.69 17.31 -1.17
CA ASN A 66 -5.14 16.22 -0.37
C ASN A 66 -6.30 15.40 0.23
N ILE A 67 -6.23 14.07 0.10
CA ILE A 67 -7.24 13.16 0.66
C ILE A 67 -6.71 12.40 1.87
N GLU A 68 -7.62 11.93 2.71
CA GLU A 68 -7.27 11.02 3.80
C GLU A 68 -6.75 9.68 3.26
N PRO A 69 -5.78 9.04 3.94
CA PRO A 69 -5.38 7.68 3.61
C PRO A 69 -6.55 6.70 3.76
N VAL A 70 -6.51 5.64 2.95
CA VAL A 70 -7.44 4.53 3.11
C VAL A 70 -7.06 3.79 4.39
N TYR A 71 -8.00 3.75 5.34
CA TYR A 71 -7.83 3.04 6.59
C TYR A 71 -8.28 1.58 6.46
N MET A 72 -7.45 0.65 6.92
CA MET A 72 -7.77 -0.78 7.00
C MET A 72 -7.33 -1.36 8.34
N LEU A 73 -8.23 -2.08 9.00
CA LEU A 73 -7.89 -2.87 10.19
C LEU A 73 -7.54 -4.29 9.76
N GLU A 74 -6.28 -4.67 9.93
CA GLU A 74 -5.78 -6.01 9.64
C GLU A 74 -5.68 -6.82 10.93
N LYS A 75 -6.14 -8.08 10.88
CA LYS A 75 -6.00 -9.05 11.95
C LYS A 75 -4.88 -10.01 11.58
N VAL A 76 -3.76 -9.89 12.27
CA VAL A 76 -2.58 -10.71 12.01
C VAL A 76 -2.57 -11.90 12.97
N GLU A 77 -2.22 -13.06 12.46
CA GLU A 77 -1.95 -14.27 13.25
C GLU A 77 -0.61 -14.86 12.81
N ASN A 78 0.31 -15.09 13.74
CA ASN A 78 1.58 -15.73 13.44
C ASN A 78 1.51 -17.26 13.55
N GLN A 79 2.62 -17.94 13.25
CA GLN A 79 2.71 -19.40 13.31
C GLN A 79 2.52 -19.97 14.73
N GLN A 80 2.68 -19.13 15.75
CA GLN A 80 2.47 -19.45 17.16
C GLN A 80 1.02 -19.18 17.61
N ALA A 81 0.12 -18.82 16.68
CA ALA A 81 -1.27 -18.44 16.93
C ALA A 81 -1.45 -17.18 17.80
N GLU A 82 -0.40 -16.37 17.93
CA GLU A 82 -0.51 -15.04 18.53
C GLU A 82 -1.24 -14.12 17.56
N LYS A 83 -2.17 -13.33 18.08
CA LYS A 83 -3.03 -12.45 17.29
C LYS A 83 -2.87 -11.02 17.74
N TRP A 84 -2.77 -10.11 16.78
CA TRP A 84 -2.78 -8.68 17.04
C TRP A 84 -3.47 -7.94 15.91
N ASP A 85 -3.94 -6.73 16.22
CA ASP A 85 -4.52 -5.83 15.24
C ASP A 85 -3.42 -4.90 14.71
N VAL A 86 -3.42 -4.65 13.40
CA VAL A 86 -2.57 -3.65 12.73
C VAL A 86 -3.48 -2.64 12.03
N HIS A 87 -3.28 -1.37 12.34
CA HIS A 87 -3.98 -0.26 11.71
C HIS A 87 -3.15 0.23 10.52
N ASN A 88 -3.66 0.00 9.32
CA ASN A 88 -3.02 0.41 8.06
C ASN A 88 -3.62 1.74 7.57
N PHE A 89 -2.73 2.65 7.15
CA PHE A 89 -3.04 3.94 6.54
C PHE A 89 -2.35 4.01 5.18
N THR A 90 -3.08 3.66 4.13
CA THR A 90 -2.49 3.39 2.81
C THR A 90 -2.86 4.47 1.80
N MET A 91 -1.89 4.83 0.94
CA MET A 91 -2.16 5.61 -0.26
C MET A 91 -1.42 5.05 -1.48
N GLY A 92 -2.12 5.06 -2.62
CA GLY A 92 -1.63 4.52 -3.88
C GLY A 92 -1.33 5.59 -4.92
N PHE A 93 -0.14 5.52 -5.50
CA PHE A 93 0.27 6.31 -6.64
C PHE A 93 0.70 5.43 -7.81
N GLN A 94 0.66 6.01 -9.01
CA GLN A 94 1.06 5.35 -10.24
C GLN A 94 1.81 6.33 -11.14
N ARG A 95 2.60 5.78 -12.06
CA ARG A 95 3.19 6.52 -13.17
C ARG A 95 3.27 5.62 -14.39
N GLN A 96 3.08 6.19 -15.56
CA GLN A 96 3.29 5.48 -16.81
C GLN A 96 4.79 5.48 -17.16
N VAL A 97 5.35 4.30 -17.45
CA VAL A 97 6.76 4.13 -17.81
C VAL A 97 6.91 3.97 -19.33
N THR A 98 5.99 3.24 -19.95
CA THR A 98 5.84 3.10 -21.40
C THR A 98 4.34 3.08 -21.76
N ASP A 99 4.00 3.07 -23.04
CA ASP A 99 2.60 3.06 -23.50
C ASP A 99 1.79 1.91 -22.87
N ASP A 100 2.43 0.77 -22.60
CA ASP A 100 1.80 -0.45 -22.09
C ASP A 100 2.22 -0.83 -20.65
N ALA A 101 3.00 0.01 -19.96
CA ALA A 101 3.53 -0.33 -18.64
C ALA A 101 3.37 0.78 -17.62
N TRP A 102 2.82 0.40 -16.47
CA TRP A 102 2.67 1.25 -15.30
C TRP A 102 3.55 0.75 -14.16
N GLU A 103 4.09 1.70 -13.41
CA GLU A 103 4.66 1.45 -12.09
C GLU A 103 3.73 2.03 -11.05
N TYR A 104 3.69 1.37 -9.89
CA TYR A 104 2.91 1.77 -8.74
C TYR A 104 3.84 2.09 -7.58
N LEU A 105 3.40 3.01 -6.72
CA LEU A 105 4.03 3.33 -5.45
C LEU A 105 2.96 3.27 -4.38
N LEU A 106 3.11 2.34 -3.46
CA LEU A 106 2.28 2.21 -2.28
C LEU A 106 2.99 2.87 -1.11
N LEU A 107 2.32 3.82 -0.46
CA LEU A 107 2.75 4.38 0.82
C LEU A 107 1.88 3.75 1.91
N ASN A 108 2.50 3.16 2.93
CA ASN A 108 1.76 2.52 4.02
C ASN A 108 2.30 2.97 5.38
N GLY A 109 1.42 3.53 6.21
CA GLY A 109 1.66 3.65 7.64
C GLY A 109 1.01 2.48 8.36
N GLU A 110 1.78 1.78 9.20
CA GLU A 110 1.32 0.71 10.07
C GLU A 110 1.43 1.16 11.54
N GLU A 111 0.32 1.10 12.27
CA GLU A 111 0.27 1.26 13.72
C GLU A 111 -0.13 -0.07 14.36
N SER A 112 0.77 -0.64 15.14
CA SER A 112 0.54 -1.81 15.99
C SER A 112 0.74 -1.43 17.45
N PHE A 113 0.48 -2.36 18.37
CA PHE A 113 0.65 -2.14 19.80
C PHE A 113 1.49 -3.26 20.41
N ASN A 114 2.49 -2.87 21.20
CA ASN A 114 3.31 -3.84 21.93
C ASN A 114 2.53 -4.46 23.11
N GLU A 115 3.16 -5.39 23.84
CA GLU A 115 2.53 -6.08 24.98
C GLU A 115 2.04 -5.15 26.10
N ARG A 116 2.54 -3.91 26.17
CA ARG A 116 2.12 -2.89 27.15
C ARG A 116 0.99 -2.00 26.64
N GLY A 117 0.54 -2.20 25.40
CA GLY A 117 -0.41 -1.33 24.73
C GLY A 117 0.18 -0.01 24.27
N GLU A 118 1.52 0.09 24.18
CA GLU A 118 2.18 1.27 23.62
C GLU A 118 2.22 1.13 22.10
N PRO A 119 1.93 2.22 21.35
CA PRO A 119 1.91 2.16 19.90
C PRO A 119 3.33 2.01 19.32
N GLU A 120 3.43 1.22 18.27
CA GLU A 120 4.61 1.06 17.42
C GLU A 120 4.24 1.47 16.00
N TRP A 121 5.05 2.32 15.40
CA TRP A 121 4.76 2.91 14.09
C TRP A 121 5.82 2.55 13.08
N VAL A 122 5.39 2.03 11.95
CA VAL A 122 6.24 1.78 10.78
C VAL A 122 5.67 2.54 9.60
N PHE A 123 6.54 3.14 8.80
CA PHE A 123 6.18 3.70 7.52
C PHE A 123 6.99 3.02 6.43
N SER A 124 6.30 2.57 5.38
CA SER A 124 6.91 1.85 4.27
C SER A 124 6.53 2.43 2.92
N ARG A 125 7.42 2.21 1.96
CA ARG A 125 7.22 2.49 0.53
C ARG A 125 7.45 1.22 -0.25
N ALA A 126 6.47 0.81 -1.03
CA ALA A 126 6.58 -0.35 -1.90
C ALA A 126 6.41 0.06 -3.36
N LEU A 127 7.31 -0.40 -4.22
CA LEU A 127 7.23 -0.26 -5.66
C LEU A 127 6.48 -1.46 -6.25
N GLY A 128 5.53 -1.17 -7.13
CA GLY A 128 4.67 -2.15 -7.76
C GLY A 128 4.80 -2.17 -9.28
N VAL A 129 4.61 -3.34 -9.87
CA VAL A 129 4.45 -3.53 -11.32
C VAL A 129 3.28 -4.47 -11.59
N ASP A 130 2.65 -4.31 -12.75
CA ASP A 130 1.71 -5.30 -13.25
C ASP A 130 2.44 -6.58 -13.67
N ILE A 131 1.86 -7.73 -13.30
CA ILE A 131 2.31 -9.04 -13.77
C ILE A 131 1.27 -9.58 -14.75
N PRO A 132 1.66 -9.91 -16.00
CA PRO A 132 0.78 -10.57 -16.93
C PRO A 132 0.34 -11.93 -16.41
N LEU A 133 -0.92 -12.29 -16.61
CA LEU A 133 -1.45 -13.63 -16.27
C LEU A 133 -0.62 -14.76 -16.87
N THR A 134 -0.08 -14.57 -18.08
CA THR A 134 0.80 -15.55 -18.76
C THR A 134 2.11 -15.83 -18.03
N SER A 135 2.47 -15.00 -17.05
CA SER A 135 3.70 -15.16 -16.25
C SER A 135 3.49 -15.98 -14.98
N LEU A 136 2.26 -16.44 -14.71
CA LEU A 136 1.91 -17.18 -13.50
C LEU A 136 1.19 -18.49 -13.84
N THR A 137 1.44 -19.50 -13.02
CA THR A 137 0.67 -20.76 -13.02
C THR A 137 -0.26 -20.75 -11.83
N VAL A 138 -1.57 -20.72 -12.09
CA VAL A 138 -2.59 -20.87 -11.05
C VAL A 138 -2.78 -22.37 -10.79
N ILE A 139 -2.59 -22.79 -9.53
CA ILE A 139 -2.81 -24.17 -9.09
C ILE A 139 -4.00 -24.11 -8.11
N GLY A 140 -5.12 -24.70 -8.52
CA GLY A 140 -6.33 -24.90 -7.70
C GLY A 140 -6.42 -26.31 -7.13
#